data_AF-A0A4Y2NSF4-F1
#
_entry.id   AF-A0A4Y2NSF4-F1
#
_cell.length_a   1.000
_cell.length_b   1.000
_cell.length_c   1.000
_cell.angle_alpha   90.00
_cell.angle_beta   90.00
_cell.angle_gamma   90.00
#
_symmetry.space_group_name_H-M   'P 1'
#
loop_
_entity.id
_entity.type
_entity.pdbx_description
1 polymer ?
#
loop_
_entity_poly.entity_id
_entity_poly.type
_entity_poly.pdbx_seq_one_letter_code
_entity_poly.pdbx_strand_id
1 'polypeptide(L)'
;MSVVQNLQGNLTRKFPSFALKNSKSKTRWNSSLVMHERFLDIKTAISESLIDIKEQKILVNVEFETLTAIEAGLKPLKIGLEKLCSRNAILRTAEGVCAFIIGELNKQNSEFAKNMKCSLVQRISQRRNVSLLGLMQYQNFGRKNDAAEVIVDLSRLPNKNSLS
;
A
#
# COMPACT_ATOMS: atom_id res chain seq x y z
N MET A 1 -27.48 27.86 -4.90
CA MET A 1 -27.19 26.45 -4.58
C MET A 1 -27.25 25.53 -5.82
N SER A 2 -26.93 26.00 -7.04
CA SER A 2 -27.24 25.27 -8.29
C SER A 2 -26.09 25.13 -9.31
N VAL A 3 -24.94 25.76 -9.12
CA VAL A 3 -23.84 25.72 -10.10
C VAL A 3 -22.84 24.60 -9.79
N VAL A 4 -22.55 24.37 -8.50
CA VAL A 4 -21.58 23.35 -8.04
C VAL A 4 -22.10 21.93 -8.30
N GLN A 5 -23.40 21.68 -8.07
CA GLN A 5 -24.02 20.36 -8.34
C GLN A 5 -24.04 20.03 -9.84
N ASN A 6 -24.22 21.04 -10.70
CA ASN A 6 -24.22 20.84 -12.16
C ASN A 6 -22.83 20.51 -12.71
N LEU A 7 -21.77 21.12 -12.15
CA LEU A 7 -20.38 20.79 -12.51
C LEU A 7 -19.99 19.38 -12.05
N GLN A 8 -20.40 18.98 -10.84
CA GLN A 8 -20.19 17.61 -10.33
C GLN A 8 -20.89 16.55 -11.19
N GLY A 9 -22.12 16.81 -11.64
CA GLY A 9 -22.89 15.90 -12.50
C GLY A 9 -22.34 15.77 -13.92
N ASN A 10 -21.69 16.81 -14.45
CA ASN A 10 -21.08 16.77 -15.79
C ASN A 10 -19.70 16.10 -15.79
N LEU A 11 -18.89 16.33 -14.74
CA LEU A 11 -17.57 15.70 -14.60
C LEU A 11 -17.68 14.18 -14.37
N THR A 12 -18.66 13.73 -13.58
CA THR A 12 -18.89 12.29 -13.35
C THR A 12 -19.45 11.54 -14.57
N ARG A 13 -20.17 12.23 -15.48
CA ARG A 13 -20.62 11.66 -16.76
C ARG A 13 -19.48 11.55 -17.78
N LYS A 14 -18.57 12.52 -17.80
CA LYS A 14 -17.46 12.59 -18.77
C LYS A 14 -16.24 11.78 -18.36
N PHE A 15 -16.04 11.56 -17.06
CA PHE A 15 -14.92 10.80 -16.51
C PHE A 15 -15.39 9.89 -15.37
N PRO A 16 -15.67 8.60 -15.65
CA PRO A 16 -16.15 7.65 -14.64
C PRO A 16 -15.17 7.44 -13.47
N SER A 17 -13.88 7.74 -13.66
CA SER A 17 -12.84 7.69 -12.63
C SER A 17 -13.07 8.69 -11.47
N PHE A 18 -13.92 9.70 -11.65
CA PHE A 18 -14.24 10.69 -10.62
C PHE A 18 -15.28 10.22 -9.59
N ALA A 19 -15.87 9.04 -9.74
CA ALA A 19 -16.70 8.45 -8.69
C ALA A 19 -15.83 8.10 -7.47
N LEU A 20 -16.06 8.79 -6.34
CA LEU A 20 -15.41 8.46 -5.07
C LEU A 20 -15.83 7.05 -4.63
N LYS A 21 -15.01 6.05 -4.93
CA LYS A 21 -15.09 4.73 -4.28
C LYS A 21 -14.70 4.93 -2.82
N ASN A 22 -15.70 5.15 -1.97
CA ASN A 22 -15.54 5.28 -0.53
C ASN A 22 -15.03 3.94 0.04
N SER A 23 -13.71 3.77 0.15
CA SER A 23 -13.14 2.64 0.88
C SER A 23 -13.40 2.82 2.38
N LYS A 24 -13.72 1.72 3.08
CA LYS A 24 -14.22 1.74 4.47
C LYS A 24 -13.20 2.24 5.51
N SER A 25 -11.97 2.54 5.11
CA SER A 25 -10.98 3.21 5.96
C SER A 25 -10.98 4.72 5.70
N LYS A 26 -11.66 5.48 6.57
CA LYS A 26 -11.58 6.96 6.62
C LYS A 26 -10.21 7.41 7.16
N THR A 27 -9.14 7.20 6.40
CA THR A 27 -7.80 7.65 6.78
C THR A 27 -7.36 8.81 5.89
N ARG A 28 -6.70 9.81 6.49
CA ARG A 28 -6.21 11.04 5.83
C ARG A 28 -5.33 10.77 4.59
N TRP A 29 -4.61 9.65 4.57
CA TRP A 29 -3.75 9.28 3.46
C TRP A 29 -4.51 8.72 2.26
N ASN A 30 -5.68 8.10 2.46
CA ASN A 30 -6.50 7.57 1.37
C ASN A 30 -7.10 8.72 0.53
N SER A 31 -7.54 9.80 1.17
CA SER A 31 -7.92 11.03 0.45
C SER A 31 -6.74 11.64 -0.31
N SER A 32 -5.52 11.60 0.25
CA SER A 32 -4.31 12.07 -0.44
C SER A 32 -4.02 11.25 -1.70
N LEU A 33 -4.13 9.92 -1.62
CA LEU A 33 -3.94 9.04 -2.78
C LEU A 33 -4.97 9.33 -3.88
N VAL A 34 -6.25 9.47 -3.53
CA VAL A 34 -7.30 9.83 -4.49
C VAL A 34 -7.07 11.20 -5.11
N MET A 35 -6.55 12.16 -4.34
CA MET A 35 -6.17 13.47 -4.90
C MET A 35 -5.00 13.36 -5.88
N HIS A 36 -3.98 12.55 -5.57
CA HIS A 36 -2.85 12.32 -6.48
C HIS A 36 -3.29 11.62 -7.78
N GLU A 37 -4.13 10.57 -7.68
CA GLU A 37 -4.70 9.88 -8.84
C GLU A 37 -5.40 10.88 -9.78
N ARG A 38 -6.29 11.74 -9.22
CA ARG A 38 -7.00 12.75 -10.01
C ARG A 38 -6.09 13.84 -10.57
N PHE A 39 -5.07 14.25 -9.82
CA PHE A 39 -4.13 15.26 -10.27
C PHE A 39 -3.29 14.75 -11.45
N LEU A 40 -2.86 13.47 -11.40
CA LEU A 40 -2.14 12.84 -12.50
C LEU A 40 -3.03 12.63 -13.74
N ASP A 41 -4.32 12.34 -13.56
CA ASP A 41 -5.29 12.25 -14.67
C ASP A 41 -5.44 13.58 -15.44
N ILE A 42 -5.37 14.72 -14.75
CA ILE A 42 -5.48 16.05 -15.37
C ILE A 42 -4.13 16.68 -15.74
N LYS A 43 -3.01 15.99 -15.48
CA LYS A 43 -1.65 16.48 -15.73
C LYS A 43 -1.50 17.03 -17.15
N THR A 44 -1.92 16.27 -18.16
CA THR A 44 -1.75 16.65 -19.57
C THR A 44 -2.47 17.95 -19.90
N ALA A 45 -3.72 18.11 -19.44
CA ALA A 45 -4.49 19.34 -19.63
C ALA A 45 -3.86 20.54 -18.93
N ILE A 46 -3.31 20.34 -17.72
CA ILE A 46 -2.55 21.39 -17.01
C ILE A 46 -1.30 21.76 -17.82
N SER A 47 -0.52 20.77 -18.25
CA SER A 47 0.70 21.00 -19.04
C SER A 47 0.43 21.75 -20.35
N GLU A 48 -0.62 21.38 -21.08
CA GLU A 48 -1.05 22.07 -22.30
C GLU A 48 -1.45 23.53 -22.01
N SER A 49 -2.29 23.75 -21.00
CA SER A 49 -2.70 25.11 -20.63
C SER A 49 -1.54 26.00 -20.16
N LEU A 50 -0.52 25.43 -19.50
CA LEU A 50 0.68 26.15 -19.07
C LEU A 50 1.57 26.53 -20.27
N ILE A 51 1.58 25.71 -21.32
CA ILE A 51 2.27 26.03 -22.58
C ILE A 51 1.59 27.24 -23.25
N ASP A 52 0.25 27.25 -23.31
CA ASP A 52 -0.53 28.33 -23.94
C ASP A 52 -0.28 29.69 -23.29
N ILE A 53 -0.17 29.74 -21.97
CA ILE A 53 0.10 30.98 -21.22
C ILE A 53 1.60 31.30 -21.07
N LYS A 54 2.49 30.46 -21.65
CA LYS A 54 3.96 30.57 -21.59
C LYS A 54 4.57 30.47 -20.17
N GLU A 55 3.88 29.84 -19.23
CA GLU A 55 4.31 29.66 -17.83
C GLU A 55 4.76 28.22 -17.53
N GLN A 56 5.64 27.67 -18.37
CA GLN A 56 6.09 26.27 -18.27
C GLN A 56 6.91 25.95 -17.01
N LYS A 57 7.33 26.96 -16.22
CA LYS A 57 8.21 26.78 -15.05
C LYS A 57 7.50 26.31 -13.78
N ILE A 58 6.17 26.33 -13.73
CA ILE A 58 5.41 26.10 -12.49
C ILE A 58 5.48 24.63 -12.02
N LEU A 59 5.59 23.68 -12.95
CA LEU A 59 5.66 22.25 -12.65
C LEU A 59 6.74 21.57 -13.49
N VAL A 60 7.76 21.05 -12.82
CA VAL A 60 8.89 20.39 -13.49
C VAL A 60 8.58 18.90 -13.65
N ASN A 61 9.06 18.28 -14.73
CA ASN A 61 8.83 16.86 -15.00
C ASN A 61 9.22 15.94 -13.82
N VAL A 62 10.28 16.30 -13.09
CA VAL A 62 10.74 15.58 -11.88
C VAL A 62 9.70 15.53 -10.76
N GLU A 63 8.87 16.56 -10.61
CA GLU A 63 7.83 16.60 -9.58
C GLU A 63 6.71 15.62 -9.92
N PHE A 64 6.35 15.52 -11.19
CA PHE A 64 5.37 14.53 -11.65
C PHE A 64 5.89 13.09 -11.56
N GLU A 65 7.17 12.86 -11.86
CA GLU A 65 7.81 11.56 -11.65
C GLU A 65 7.79 11.17 -10.17
N THR A 66 8.06 12.13 -9.28
CA THR A 66 7.99 11.94 -7.83
C THR A 66 6.56 11.60 -7.38
N LEU A 67 5.55 12.32 -7.86
CA LEU A 67 4.14 12.04 -7.56
C LEU A 67 3.72 10.65 -8.06
N THR A 68 4.14 10.26 -9.25
CA THR A 68 3.86 8.94 -9.83
C THR A 68 4.51 7.83 -8.97
N ALA A 69 5.74 8.05 -8.50
CA ALA A 69 6.42 7.11 -7.61
C ALA A 69 5.72 6.98 -6.25
N ILE A 70 5.21 8.08 -5.70
CA ILE A 70 4.43 8.08 -4.45
C ILE A 70 3.11 7.32 -4.64
N GLU A 71 2.37 7.61 -5.71
CA GLU A 71 1.11 6.92 -6.04
C GLU A 71 1.33 5.41 -6.17
N ALA A 72 2.35 5.00 -6.93
CA ALA A 72 2.72 3.59 -7.09
C ALA A 72 3.04 2.90 -5.76
N GLY A 73 3.75 3.56 -4.86
CA GLY A 73 4.08 3.01 -3.53
C GLY A 73 2.86 2.93 -2.59
N LEU A 74 1.89 3.84 -2.73
CA LEU A 74 0.69 3.89 -1.89
C LEU A 74 -0.42 2.91 -2.34
N LYS A 75 -0.49 2.55 -3.62
CA LYS A 75 -1.46 1.57 -4.14
C LYS A 75 -1.49 0.22 -3.40
N PRO A 76 -0.36 -0.50 -3.20
CA PRO A 76 -0.39 -1.78 -2.50
C PRO A 76 -0.82 -1.64 -1.04
N LEU A 77 -0.53 -0.50 -0.40
CA LEU A 77 -1.00 -0.20 0.96
C LEU A 77 -2.52 -0.07 1.04
N LYS A 78 -3.14 0.58 0.04
CA LYS A 78 -4.62 0.70 -0.03
C LYS A 78 -5.26 -0.67 -0.13
N ILE A 79 -4.81 -1.49 -1.07
CA ILE A 79 -5.31 -2.85 -1.28
C ILE A 79 -5.13 -3.69 -0.01
N GLY A 80 -3.94 -3.64 0.58
CA GLY A 80 -3.65 -4.37 1.82
C GLY A 80 -4.53 -3.92 2.99
N LEU A 81 -4.70 -2.61 3.18
CA LEU A 81 -5.53 -2.08 4.24
C LEU A 81 -7.00 -2.45 4.05
N GLU A 82 -7.54 -2.36 2.83
CA GLU A 82 -8.91 -2.79 2.54
C GLU A 82 -9.13 -4.26 2.88
N LYS A 83 -8.12 -5.11 2.62
CA LYS A 83 -8.16 -6.52 2.99
C LYS A 83 -8.11 -6.72 4.52
N LEU A 84 -7.27 -5.96 5.22
CA LEU A 84 -7.16 -6.00 6.69
C LEU A 84 -8.41 -5.47 7.40
N CYS A 85 -9.08 -4.49 6.83
CA CYS A 85 -10.34 -3.94 7.35
C CYS A 85 -11.56 -4.80 7.00
N SER A 86 -11.39 -5.94 6.32
CA SER A 86 -12.48 -6.86 6.03
C SER A 86 -12.87 -7.66 7.28
N ARG A 87 -14.16 -8.01 7.39
CA ARG A 87 -14.70 -8.74 8.57
C ARG A 87 -14.04 -10.09 8.84
N ASN A 88 -13.46 -10.69 7.80
CA ASN A 88 -12.82 -12.02 7.86
C ASN A 88 -11.29 -11.93 7.99
N ALA A 89 -10.73 -10.74 8.24
CA ALA A 89 -9.30 -10.59 8.43
C ALA A 89 -8.86 -11.25 9.75
N ILE A 90 -8.08 -12.32 9.64
CA ILE A 90 -7.44 -13.00 10.76
C ILE A 90 -5.94 -12.73 10.75
N LEU A 91 -5.23 -13.12 11.82
CA LEU A 91 -3.78 -12.93 11.93
C LEU A 91 -3.01 -13.46 10.70
N ARG A 92 -3.43 -14.60 10.15
CA ARG A 92 -2.87 -15.17 8.92
C ARG A 92 -3.09 -14.28 7.69
N THR A 93 -4.27 -13.68 7.57
CA THR A 93 -4.55 -12.69 6.52
C THR A 93 -3.64 -11.49 6.68
N ALA A 94 -3.42 -11.03 7.91
CA ALA A 94 -2.55 -9.89 8.17
C ALA A 94 -1.10 -10.18 7.78
N GLU A 95 -0.58 -11.36 8.11
CA GLU A 95 0.75 -11.79 7.71
C GLU A 95 0.89 -11.83 6.17
N GLY A 96 -0.09 -12.43 5.48
CA GLY A 96 -0.11 -12.48 4.02
C GLY A 96 -0.20 -11.10 3.37
N VAL A 97 -0.98 -10.18 3.94
CA VAL A 97 -1.08 -8.79 3.47
C VAL A 97 0.25 -8.05 3.65
N CYS A 98 0.92 -8.21 4.80
CA CYS A 98 2.24 -7.62 5.01
C CYS A 98 3.26 -8.12 3.98
N ALA A 99 3.29 -9.43 3.72
CA ALA A 99 4.15 -10.02 2.70
C ALA A 99 3.82 -9.50 1.30
N PHE A 100 2.54 -9.38 0.96
CA PHE A 100 2.08 -8.79 -0.30
C PHE A 100 2.58 -7.36 -0.47
N ILE A 101 2.35 -6.47 0.51
CA ILE A 101 2.78 -5.06 0.44
C ILE A 101 4.30 -4.97 0.26
N ILE A 102 5.08 -5.71 1.05
CA ILE A 102 6.54 -5.72 0.96
C ILE A 102 6.98 -6.23 -0.42
N GLY A 103 6.33 -7.27 -0.95
CA GLY A 103 6.59 -7.81 -2.28
C GLY A 103 6.33 -6.80 -3.39
N GLU A 104 5.21 -6.07 -3.33
CA GLU A 104 4.88 -5.03 -4.31
C GLU A 104 5.84 -3.84 -4.24
N LEU A 105 6.24 -3.42 -3.03
CA LEU A 105 7.24 -2.36 -2.86
C LEU A 105 8.63 -2.78 -3.34
N ASN A 106 8.98 -4.07 -3.22
CA ASN A 106 10.25 -4.60 -3.73
C ASN A 106 10.36 -4.59 -5.26
N LYS A 107 9.23 -4.65 -5.98
CA LYS A 107 9.21 -4.54 -7.44
C LYS A 107 9.49 -3.11 -7.92
N GLN A 108 9.34 -2.13 -7.04
CA GLN A 108 9.52 -0.72 -7.35
C GLN A 108 10.97 -0.29 -7.05
N ASN A 109 11.60 0.40 -8.00
CA ASN A 109 12.97 0.88 -7.85
C ASN A 109 13.05 2.31 -7.30
N SER A 110 11.92 2.96 -7.03
CA SER A 110 11.87 4.34 -6.55
C SER A 110 12.42 4.44 -5.12
N GLU A 111 13.05 5.58 -4.83
CA GLU A 111 13.56 5.88 -3.50
C GLU A 111 12.44 5.90 -2.45
N PHE A 112 11.27 6.40 -2.83
CA PHE A 112 10.08 6.37 -2.01
C PHE A 112 9.69 4.94 -1.59
N ALA A 113 9.61 4.00 -2.54
CA ALA A 113 9.22 2.62 -2.26
C ALA A 113 10.24 1.91 -1.36
N LYS A 114 11.54 2.15 -1.58
CA LYS A 114 12.61 1.61 -0.73
C LYS A 114 12.49 2.10 0.71
N ASN A 115 12.34 3.40 0.91
CA ASN A 115 12.20 4.00 2.23
C ASN A 115 10.92 3.55 2.94
N MET A 116 9.82 3.45 2.20
CA MET A 116 8.54 2.98 2.72
C MET A 116 8.63 1.51 3.14
N LYS A 117 9.26 0.65 2.34
CA LYS A 117 9.52 -0.74 2.68
C LYS A 117 10.35 -0.85 3.96
N CYS A 118 11.49 -0.17 4.04
CA CYS A 118 12.37 -0.22 5.21
C CYS A 118 11.61 0.18 6.48
N SER A 119 10.86 1.28 6.40
CA SER A 119 10.02 1.76 7.50
C SER A 119 8.95 0.77 7.91
N LEU A 120 8.27 0.13 6.94
CA LEU A 120 7.24 -0.88 7.20
C LEU A 120 7.83 -2.14 7.83
N VAL A 121 8.94 -2.67 7.30
CA VAL A 121 9.63 -3.84 7.84
C VAL A 121 10.05 -3.58 9.29
N GLN A 122 10.62 -2.41 9.57
CA GLN A 122 10.99 -2.00 10.92
C GLN A 122 9.78 -1.88 11.84
N ARG A 123 8.69 -1.26 11.39
CA ARG A 123 7.47 -1.13 12.21
C ARG A 123 6.80 -2.48 12.49
N ILE A 124 6.82 -3.38 11.51
CA ILE A 124 6.34 -4.74 11.68
C ILE A 124 7.21 -5.45 12.70
N SER A 125 8.54 -5.47 12.54
CA SER A 125 9.42 -6.18 13.49
C SER A 125 9.28 -5.68 14.93
N GLN A 126 9.07 -4.38 15.14
CA GLN A 126 8.83 -3.79 16.46
C GLN A 126 7.49 -4.21 17.11
N ARG A 127 6.43 -4.39 16.31
CA ARG A 127 5.07 -4.68 16.81
C ARG A 127 4.71 -6.15 16.78
N ARG A 128 5.52 -6.97 16.10
CA ARG A 128 5.24 -8.37 15.83
C ARG A 128 5.52 -9.21 17.08
N ASN A 129 4.50 -9.94 17.54
CA ASN A 129 4.66 -10.90 18.63
C ASN A 129 5.08 -12.25 18.05
N VAL A 130 6.34 -12.62 18.27
CA VAL A 130 6.95 -13.85 17.72
C VAL A 130 6.28 -15.12 18.26
N SER A 131 5.86 -15.14 19.53
CA SER A 131 5.21 -16.29 20.16
C SER A 131 3.82 -16.55 19.55
N LEU A 132 3.05 -15.49 19.30
CA LEU A 132 1.73 -15.59 18.67
C LEU A 132 1.82 -16.14 17.23
N LEU A 133 2.88 -15.77 16.51
CA LEU A 133 3.13 -16.30 15.17
C LEU A 133 3.60 -17.75 15.18
N GLY A 134 4.46 -18.12 16.14
CA GLY A 134 4.85 -19.50 16.35
C GLY A 134 3.63 -20.38 16.64
N LEU A 135 2.73 -19.93 17.51
CA LEU A 135 1.47 -20.61 17.80
C LEU A 135 0.58 -20.73 16.56
N MET A 136 0.44 -19.65 15.78
CA MET A 136 -0.29 -19.67 14.52
C MET A 136 0.32 -20.68 13.54
N GLN A 137 1.65 -20.71 13.38
CA GLN A 137 2.32 -21.67 12.49
C GLN A 137 2.10 -23.11 12.96
N TYR A 138 2.23 -23.36 14.26
CA TYR A 138 1.98 -24.67 14.89
C TYR A 138 0.53 -25.15 14.69
N GLN A 139 -0.45 -24.30 14.95
CA GLN A 139 -1.87 -24.62 14.75
C GLN A 139 -2.21 -24.91 13.27
N ASN A 140 -1.48 -24.30 12.34
CA ASN A 140 -1.61 -24.59 10.92
C ASN A 140 -0.81 -25.84 10.49
N PHE A 141 0.26 -26.19 11.20
CA PHE A 141 1.02 -27.42 10.99
C PHE A 141 0.17 -28.65 11.34
N GLY A 142 -0.51 -28.63 12.49
CA GLY A 142 -1.42 -29.71 12.89
C GLY A 142 -2.60 -29.95 11.94
N ARG A 143 -2.96 -28.95 11.11
CA ARG A 143 -4.02 -29.07 10.09
C ARG A 143 -3.51 -29.59 8.74
N LYS A 144 -2.19 -29.74 8.57
CA LYS A 144 -1.54 -30.30 7.38
C LYS A 144 -1.20 -31.78 7.53
N ASN A 145 -1.35 -32.35 8.72
CA ASN A 145 -1.00 -33.74 8.99
C ASN A 145 -1.98 -34.77 8.40
N ASP A 146 -3.01 -34.32 7.67
CA ASP A 146 -3.83 -35.18 6.81
C ASP A 146 -3.23 -35.33 5.40
N ALA A 147 -2.09 -34.67 5.10
CA ALA A 147 -1.36 -34.83 3.84
C ALA A 147 0.15 -34.51 3.98
N ALA A 148 0.91 -35.57 4.28
CA ALA A 148 2.34 -35.77 4.00
C ALA A 148 3.42 -34.95 4.76
N GLU A 149 4.21 -35.74 5.52
CA GLU A 149 5.57 -35.64 6.08
C GLU A 149 6.34 -34.32 6.20
N VAL A 150 6.78 -34.15 7.45
CA VAL A 150 7.80 -33.29 8.07
C VAL A 150 9.17 -33.40 7.38
N ILE A 151 9.92 -32.29 7.28
CA ILE A 151 11.22 -32.06 7.95
C ILE A 151 11.48 -30.56 8.02
N VAL A 152 11.61 -30.08 9.25
CA VAL A 152 12.07 -28.75 9.62
C VAL A 152 13.56 -28.88 9.97
N ASP A 153 14.43 -28.08 9.35
CA ASP A 153 15.77 -27.86 9.89
C ASP A 153 15.80 -26.55 10.69
N LEU A 154 15.50 -26.67 11.98
CA LEU A 154 15.59 -25.61 12.99
C LEU A 154 16.99 -25.56 13.67
N SER A 155 18.00 -26.26 13.14
CA SER A 155 19.31 -26.40 13.81
C SER A 155 20.23 -25.18 13.72
N ARG A 156 19.86 -24.09 13.01
CA ARG A 156 20.76 -22.95 12.74
C ARG A 156 20.48 -21.65 13.50
N LEU A 157 19.93 -21.71 14.72
CA LEU A 157 19.96 -20.56 15.63
C LEU A 157 20.94 -20.82 16.80
N PRO A 158 22.02 -20.04 16.94
CA PRO A 158 22.89 -20.12 18.10
C PRO A 158 22.16 -19.59 19.35
N ASN A 159 22.02 -20.46 20.35
CA ASN A 159 21.52 -20.12 21.68
C ASN A 159 22.59 -19.35 22.47
N LYS A 160 22.22 -18.21 23.04
CA LYS A 160 23.01 -17.49 24.05
C LYS A 160 22.74 -18.16 25.40
N ASN A 161 23.78 -18.67 26.07
CA ASN A 161 23.92 -18.76 27.55
C ASN A 161 25.06 -19.71 27.91
N SER A 162 26.25 -19.16 28.16
CA SER A 162 27.26 -19.81 29.01
C SER A 162 27.92 -18.71 29.83
N LEU A 163 27.31 -18.47 30.99
CA LEU A 163 27.97 -17.94 32.18
C LEU A 163 29.07 -18.94 32.58
N SER A 164 30.31 -18.48 32.60
CA SER A 164 31.32 -18.85 33.59
C SER A 164 32.18 -17.62 33.83
#